data_AF-A0A496A2L8-F1
#
_entry.id   AF-A0A496A2L8-F1
#
_cell.length_a   1.000
_cell.length_b   1.000
_cell.length_c   1.000
_cell.angle_alpha   90.00
_cell.angle_beta   90.00
_cell.angle_gamma   90.00
#
_symmetry.space_group_name_H-M   'P 1'
#
loop_
_entity.id
_entity.type
_entity.pdbx_description
1 polymer ?
#
loop_
_entity_poly.entity_id
_entity_poly.type
_entity_poly.pdbx_seq_one_letter_code
_entity_poly.pdbx_strand_id
1 'polypeptide(L)'
;MEVLVGSPLNLLNRLDRILEYEEPTNEIRGTLQNLLEVEARRAYFFSKLESPAWLMSLKTDGWFDPDRNPTPQEDPDQPGVFRVPTWHALEYVAKVSTHSETPIGVLVDIVNAIIDYVDEYGERIENAHTDLQTIKIISTFSADRIKRQHITFMGTVLKSKSKYGAVDEEIGQTILPKLLDGRKLELTLALLTIMLEIEFVEPDLRTLMDDYWIEDALKKHGHAIANLCGVAAADIVLVQIRKIADVNRFKVDFIERVESDLSRLSHPNYAELIVSFTSALFRFAAPDSIEQTVQVLLKDPHAIIRRIAFKAITDHYNNLKHLFWIWEGNPLNDVRLEPEITELIETHNHTFDENEMEQILQWIEATQH
;
A
#
# COMPACT_ATOMS: atom_id res chain seq x y z
N MET A 1 30.61 -26.14 44.62
CA MET A 1 30.92 -25.62 43.27
C MET A 1 30.11 -24.34 43.13
N GLU A 2 30.70 -23.23 43.58
CA GLU A 2 30.08 -21.91 43.56
C GLU A 2 30.22 -21.33 42.16
N VAL A 3 29.09 -20.92 41.58
CA VAL A 3 29.05 -20.28 40.28
C VAL A 3 29.48 -18.83 40.46
N LEU A 4 30.64 -18.48 39.91
CA LEU A 4 31.12 -17.10 39.72
C LEU A 4 30.22 -16.39 38.69
N VAL A 5 28.98 -16.06 39.07
CA VAL A 5 28.15 -15.11 38.32
C VAL A 5 28.60 -13.72 38.76
N GLY A 6 29.32 -13.00 37.90
CA GLY A 6 29.60 -11.58 38.13
C GLY A 6 28.28 -10.84 38.40
N SER A 7 28.29 -9.86 39.31
CA SER A 7 27.08 -9.11 39.64
C SER A 7 26.38 -8.57 38.37
N PRO A 8 25.05 -8.44 38.33
CA PRO A 8 24.33 -7.90 37.17
C PRO A 8 24.92 -6.58 36.64
N LEU A 9 25.43 -5.74 37.55
CA LEU A 9 26.14 -4.51 37.24
C LEU A 9 27.46 -4.73 36.47
N ASN A 10 28.23 -5.77 36.82
CA ASN A 10 29.47 -6.10 36.13
C ASN A 10 29.22 -6.59 34.70
N LEU A 11 28.10 -7.30 34.46
CA LEU A 11 27.71 -7.75 33.12
C LEU A 11 27.24 -6.59 32.24
N LEU A 12 26.51 -5.61 32.80
CA LEU A 12 26.14 -4.38 32.09
C LEU A 12 27.35 -3.52 31.76
N ASN A 13 28.24 -3.28 32.72
CA ASN A 13 29.50 -2.55 32.46
C ASN A 13 30.35 -3.22 31.38
N ARG A 14 30.29 -4.56 31.27
CA ARG A 14 30.96 -5.29 30.19
C ARG A 14 30.28 -5.05 28.84
N LEU A 15 28.95 -5.02 28.77
CA LEU A 15 28.22 -4.67 27.55
C LEU A 15 28.54 -3.24 27.11
N ASP A 16 28.57 -2.28 28.03
CA ASP A 16 28.91 -0.88 27.73
C ASP A 16 30.29 -0.77 27.09
N ARG A 17 31.30 -1.43 27.65
CA ARG A 17 32.65 -1.48 27.07
C ARG A 17 32.68 -2.15 25.69
N ILE A 18 31.84 -3.14 25.45
CA ILE A 18 31.75 -3.79 24.14
C ILE A 18 31.12 -2.84 23.12
N LEU A 19 30.11 -2.07 23.53
CA LEU A 19 29.41 -1.10 22.68
C LEU A 19 30.28 0.10 22.28
N GLU A 20 31.39 0.36 22.98
CA GLU A 20 32.38 1.37 22.61
C GLU A 20 33.19 1.00 21.35
N TYR A 21 33.18 -0.27 20.92
CA TYR A 21 33.91 -0.71 19.73
C TYR A 21 33.15 -0.37 18.45
N GLU A 22 33.83 0.30 17.53
CA GLU A 22 33.32 0.56 16.17
C GLU A 22 33.10 -0.76 15.41
N GLU A 23 34.03 -1.71 15.53
CA GLU A 23 33.93 -3.05 14.93
C GLU A 23 34.18 -4.15 15.98
N PRO A 24 33.46 -5.29 15.89
CA PRO A 24 33.66 -6.37 16.83
C PRO A 24 34.94 -7.17 16.54
N THR A 25 35.75 -7.39 17.57
CA THR A 25 36.87 -8.34 17.48
C THR A 25 36.37 -9.79 17.54
N ASN A 26 37.18 -10.75 17.05
CA ASN A 26 36.85 -12.17 17.14
C ASN A 26 36.63 -12.66 18.58
N GLU A 27 37.37 -12.10 19.54
CA GLU A 27 37.19 -12.41 20.96
C GLU A 27 35.83 -11.91 21.48
N ILE A 28 35.46 -10.67 21.13
CA ILE A 28 34.15 -10.10 21.48
C ILE A 28 33.05 -11.01 20.93
N ARG A 29 33.09 -11.32 19.63
CA ARG A 29 32.12 -12.18 18.95
C ARG A 29 31.95 -13.54 19.64
N GLY A 30 33.06 -14.19 19.98
CA GLY A 30 33.05 -15.48 20.69
C GLY A 30 32.40 -15.44 22.08
N THR A 31 32.27 -14.26 22.69
CA THR A 31 31.64 -14.09 24.01
C THR A 31 30.18 -13.63 23.95
N LEU A 32 29.71 -13.12 22.80
CA LEU A 32 28.36 -12.55 22.67
C LEU A 32 27.25 -13.57 22.91
N GLN A 33 27.39 -14.80 22.40
CA GLN A 33 26.34 -15.82 22.54
C GLN A 33 25.96 -16.07 24.01
N ASN A 34 26.97 -16.24 24.88
CA ASN A 34 26.75 -16.43 26.32
C ASN A 34 26.31 -15.14 27.04
N LEU A 35 26.80 -13.99 26.58
CA LEU A 35 26.49 -12.71 27.21
C LEU A 35 25.05 -12.25 26.92
N LEU A 36 24.53 -12.59 25.75
CA LEU A 36 23.20 -12.20 25.25
C LEU A 36 22.17 -13.35 25.30
N GLU A 37 22.46 -14.39 26.07
CA GLU A 37 21.52 -15.49 26.33
C GLU A 37 20.27 -14.99 27.06
N VAL A 38 20.43 -14.04 27.98
CA VAL A 38 19.32 -13.43 28.72
C VAL A 38 18.71 -12.29 27.91
N GLU A 39 17.39 -12.35 27.75
CA GLU A 39 16.62 -11.42 26.91
C GLU A 39 16.85 -9.94 27.28
N ALA A 40 16.86 -9.58 28.56
CA ALA A 40 17.11 -8.20 28.98
C ALA A 40 18.49 -7.68 28.54
N ARG A 41 19.52 -8.55 28.53
CA ARG A 41 20.87 -8.20 28.06
C ARG A 41 20.92 -8.08 26.54
N ARG A 42 20.22 -8.98 25.84
CA ARG A 42 20.07 -8.94 24.38
C ARG A 42 19.38 -7.66 23.92
N ALA A 43 18.24 -7.33 24.53
CA ALA A 43 17.50 -6.10 24.31
C ALA A 43 18.38 -4.87 24.55
N TYR A 44 19.07 -4.84 25.70
CA TYR A 44 19.99 -3.75 26.04
C TYR A 44 21.08 -3.57 24.97
N PHE A 45 21.77 -4.66 24.61
CA PHE A 45 22.86 -4.63 23.64
C PHE A 45 22.41 -4.08 22.27
N PHE A 46 21.40 -4.69 21.64
CA PHE A 46 20.97 -4.28 20.30
C PHE A 46 20.32 -2.89 20.30
N SER A 47 19.59 -2.51 21.36
CA SER A 47 19.02 -1.16 21.45
C SER A 47 20.09 -0.07 21.48
N LYS A 48 21.28 -0.37 22.06
CA LYS A 48 22.40 0.57 22.19
C LYS A 48 23.46 0.48 21.10
N LEU A 49 23.50 -0.61 20.34
CA LEU A 49 24.47 -0.79 19.27
C LEU A 49 24.15 0.14 18.10
N GLU A 50 25.01 1.11 17.80
CA GLU A 50 24.78 2.08 16.72
C GLU A 50 25.63 1.82 15.47
N SER A 51 26.83 1.21 15.62
CA SER A 51 27.78 1.09 14.52
C SER A 51 27.28 0.14 13.41
N PRO A 52 27.23 0.57 12.14
CA PRO A 52 26.91 -0.31 11.00
C PRO A 52 27.97 -1.38 10.74
N ALA A 53 29.21 -1.18 11.18
CA ALA A 53 30.31 -2.10 10.89
C ALA A 53 30.17 -3.47 11.60
N TRP A 54 29.27 -3.56 12.59
CA TRP A 54 28.90 -4.81 13.24
C TRP A 54 28.01 -5.71 12.37
N LEU A 55 27.33 -5.15 11.37
CA LEU A 55 26.27 -5.85 10.62
C LEU A 55 26.78 -7.14 9.97
N MET A 56 27.92 -7.09 9.27
CA MET A 56 28.45 -8.27 8.56
C MET A 56 28.92 -9.36 9.55
N SER A 57 29.57 -8.95 10.63
CA SER A 57 30.03 -9.88 11.67
C SER A 57 28.87 -10.58 12.36
N LEU A 58 27.81 -9.84 12.70
CA LEU A 58 26.59 -10.37 13.32
C LEU A 58 25.80 -11.27 12.36
N LYS A 59 25.72 -10.91 11.07
CA LYS A 59 25.14 -11.79 10.04
C LYS A 59 25.89 -13.11 9.95
N THR A 60 27.23 -13.07 9.91
CA THR A 60 28.08 -14.27 9.83
C THR A 60 27.93 -15.17 11.06
N ASP A 61 27.60 -14.60 12.21
CA ASP A 61 27.35 -15.33 13.47
C ASP A 61 25.89 -15.84 13.60
N GLY A 62 25.05 -15.62 12.58
CA GLY A 62 23.67 -16.11 12.52
C GLY A 62 22.68 -15.33 13.40
N TRP A 63 22.98 -14.09 13.80
CA TRP A 63 22.06 -13.29 14.63
C TRP A 63 20.77 -12.89 13.91
N PHE A 64 20.78 -12.93 12.58
CA PHE A 64 19.66 -12.56 11.71
C PHE A 64 19.08 -13.77 10.98
N ASP A 65 19.44 -14.99 11.39
CA ASP A 65 18.92 -16.21 10.78
C ASP A 65 17.40 -16.28 11.03
N PRO A 66 16.57 -16.51 9.99
CA PRO A 66 15.12 -16.47 10.10
C PRO A 66 14.51 -17.48 11.07
N ASP A 67 15.19 -18.60 11.34
CA ASP A 67 14.79 -19.59 12.35
C ASP A 67 14.85 -19.05 13.79
N ARG A 68 15.48 -17.87 13.99
CA ARG A 68 15.50 -17.11 15.24
C ARG A 68 14.45 -16.03 15.33
N ASN A 69 13.61 -15.84 14.29
CA ASN A 69 12.47 -14.94 14.35
C ASN A 69 11.53 -15.39 15.47
N PRO A 70 11.30 -14.58 16.51
CA PRO A 70 10.57 -15.04 17.67
C PRO A 70 9.08 -15.18 17.35
N THR A 71 8.49 -16.32 17.68
CA THR A 71 7.06 -16.60 17.44
C THR A 71 6.19 -15.90 18.49
N PRO A 72 4.97 -15.47 18.16
CA PRO A 72 3.98 -15.06 19.15
C PRO A 72 3.82 -16.14 20.24
N GLN A 73 3.73 -15.71 21.50
CA GLN A 73 3.63 -16.58 22.66
C GLN A 73 2.29 -16.32 23.35
N GLU A 74 1.50 -17.38 23.57
CA GLU A 74 0.28 -17.27 24.36
C GLU A 74 0.62 -16.98 25.83
N ASP A 75 -0.14 -16.09 26.46
CA ASP A 75 -0.01 -15.79 27.88
C ASP A 75 -0.47 -17.02 28.68
N PRO A 76 0.39 -17.62 29.52
CA PRO A 76 0.05 -18.83 30.27
C PRO A 76 -1.09 -18.61 31.27
N ASP A 77 -1.30 -17.36 31.71
CA ASP A 77 -2.34 -16.99 32.68
C ASP A 77 -3.63 -16.49 31.99
N GLN A 78 -3.59 -16.21 30.68
CA GLN A 78 -4.72 -15.69 29.90
C GLN A 78 -4.83 -16.37 28.53
N PRO A 79 -5.45 -17.57 28.46
CA PRO A 79 -5.68 -18.27 27.20
C PRO A 79 -6.40 -17.40 26.16
N GLY A 80 -5.89 -17.39 24.94
CA GLY A 80 -6.34 -16.55 23.83
C GLY A 80 -5.66 -15.18 23.75
N VAL A 81 -4.88 -14.77 24.75
CA VAL A 81 -4.07 -13.53 24.70
C VAL A 81 -2.65 -13.90 24.26
N PHE A 82 -2.17 -13.25 23.19
CA PHE A 82 -0.83 -13.49 22.66
C PHE A 82 0.07 -12.28 22.89
N ARG A 83 1.26 -12.53 23.40
CA ARG A 83 2.38 -11.59 23.41
C ARG A 83 3.18 -11.76 22.12
N VAL A 84 3.37 -10.67 21.38
CA VAL A 84 4.25 -10.65 20.21
C VAL A 84 5.65 -10.20 20.66
N PRO A 85 6.65 -11.09 20.72
CA PRO A 85 8.00 -10.73 21.15
C PRO A 85 8.73 -9.89 20.10
N THR A 86 9.65 -9.06 20.55
CA THR A 86 10.50 -8.22 19.69
C THR A 86 11.75 -8.97 19.27
N TRP A 87 12.10 -8.92 17.97
CA TRP A 87 13.39 -9.39 17.49
C TRP A 87 14.43 -8.27 17.54
N HIS A 88 15.03 -8.04 18.71
CA HIS A 88 15.93 -6.89 18.94
C HIS A 88 17.12 -6.84 17.96
N ALA A 89 17.62 -7.99 17.50
CA ALA A 89 18.65 -8.03 16.47
C ALA A 89 18.19 -7.36 15.17
N LEU A 90 16.94 -7.57 14.74
CA LEU A 90 16.38 -6.95 13.54
C LEU A 90 16.08 -5.46 13.75
N GLU A 91 15.72 -5.01 14.95
CA GLU A 91 15.60 -3.57 15.27
C GLU A 91 16.94 -2.85 15.07
N TYR A 92 18.05 -3.49 15.46
CA TYR A 92 19.38 -2.97 15.17
C TYR A 92 19.60 -2.85 13.65
N VAL A 93 19.25 -3.88 12.86
CA VAL A 93 19.37 -3.83 11.38
C VAL A 93 18.55 -2.68 10.81
N ALA A 94 17.31 -2.50 11.24
CA ALA A 94 16.46 -1.39 10.81
C ALA A 94 17.07 -0.04 11.17
N LYS A 95 17.62 0.10 12.38
CA LYS A 95 18.28 1.34 12.82
C LYS A 95 19.50 1.68 11.94
N VAL A 96 20.41 0.74 11.73
CA VAL A 96 21.61 0.99 10.92
C VAL A 96 21.31 1.07 9.43
N SER A 97 20.18 0.53 8.95
CA SER A 97 19.84 0.56 7.52
C SER A 97 19.72 1.97 6.92
N THR A 98 19.52 2.99 7.76
CA THR A 98 19.44 4.40 7.34
C THR A 98 20.81 5.07 7.17
N HIS A 99 21.89 4.44 7.65
CA HIS A 99 23.25 4.98 7.57
C HIS A 99 23.84 4.76 6.17
N SER A 100 24.59 5.75 5.68
CA SER A 100 25.13 5.78 4.32
C SER A 100 26.20 4.71 4.05
N GLU A 101 26.92 4.34 5.10
CA GLU A 101 28.01 3.37 5.13
C GLU A 101 27.50 1.92 5.26
N THR A 102 26.20 1.73 5.52
CA THR A 102 25.64 0.40 5.71
C THR A 102 25.70 -0.42 4.43
N PRO A 103 26.29 -1.63 4.45
CA PRO A 103 26.41 -2.47 3.27
C PRO A 103 25.04 -2.93 2.76
N ILE A 104 24.50 -2.24 1.75
CA ILE A 104 23.16 -2.51 1.21
C ILE A 104 22.95 -3.95 0.74
N GLY A 105 24.00 -4.61 0.26
CA GLY A 105 23.94 -6.03 -0.12
C GLY A 105 23.62 -6.94 1.06
N VAL A 106 24.18 -6.63 2.24
CA VAL A 106 23.95 -7.39 3.47
C VAL A 106 22.51 -7.21 3.95
N LEU A 107 21.94 -6.00 3.84
CA LEU A 107 20.54 -5.75 4.17
C LEU A 107 19.59 -6.52 3.25
N VAL A 108 19.84 -6.51 1.94
CA VAL A 108 19.04 -7.26 0.95
C VAL A 108 19.08 -8.76 1.25
N ASP A 109 20.25 -9.31 1.59
CA ASP A 109 20.39 -10.72 1.95
C ASP A 109 19.57 -11.07 3.20
N ILE A 110 19.63 -10.24 4.26
CA ILE A 110 18.88 -10.47 5.50
C ILE A 110 17.37 -10.44 5.22
N VAL A 111 16.90 -9.40 4.52
CA VAL A 111 15.48 -9.26 4.16
C VAL A 111 15.00 -10.44 3.33
N ASN A 112 15.75 -10.83 2.30
CA ASN A 112 15.36 -11.95 1.44
C ASN A 112 15.34 -13.26 2.22
N ALA A 113 16.32 -13.51 3.10
CA ALA A 113 16.30 -14.69 3.96
C ALA A 113 15.03 -14.74 4.84
N ILE A 114 14.62 -13.61 5.43
CA ILE A 114 13.38 -13.53 6.23
C ILE A 114 12.14 -13.79 5.39
N ILE A 115 12.07 -13.25 4.18
CA ILE A 115 10.92 -13.38 3.27
C ILE A 115 10.78 -14.81 2.73
N ASP A 116 11.90 -15.45 2.39
CA ASP A 116 11.94 -16.76 1.75
C ASP A 116 11.86 -17.91 2.77
N TYR A 117 11.98 -17.60 4.07
CA TYR A 117 11.94 -18.61 5.13
C TYR A 117 10.53 -19.17 5.34
N VAL A 118 10.46 -20.49 5.38
CA VAL A 118 9.32 -21.26 5.85
C VAL A 118 9.81 -22.24 6.92
N ASP A 119 8.98 -22.48 7.92
CA ASP A 119 9.26 -23.43 8.98
C ASP A 119 9.07 -24.89 8.52
N GLU A 120 9.18 -25.83 9.46
CA GLU A 120 9.00 -27.25 9.20
C GLU A 120 7.61 -27.65 8.69
N TYR A 121 6.61 -26.78 8.87
CA TYR A 121 5.24 -26.96 8.39
C TYR A 121 5.00 -26.28 7.03
N GLY A 122 6.00 -25.61 6.48
CA GLY A 122 5.87 -24.81 5.26
C GLY A 122 5.22 -23.45 5.49
N GLU A 123 5.13 -23.01 6.75
CA GLU A 123 4.48 -21.78 7.15
C GLU A 123 5.51 -20.68 7.45
N ARG A 124 5.07 -19.44 7.25
CA ARG A 124 5.84 -18.26 7.65
C ARG A 124 5.73 -18.06 9.16
N ILE A 125 6.81 -17.57 9.79
CA ILE A 125 6.72 -17.03 11.15
C ILE A 125 6.05 -15.65 11.11
N GLU A 126 4.75 -15.60 11.46
CA GLU A 126 4.00 -14.35 11.59
C GLU A 126 4.40 -13.60 12.87
N ASN A 127 5.07 -12.44 12.73
CA ASN A 127 5.38 -11.57 13.85
C ASN A 127 5.28 -10.10 13.42
N ALA A 128 4.27 -9.40 13.92
CA ALA A 128 3.95 -8.03 13.56
C ALA A 128 5.14 -7.04 13.67
N HIS A 129 6.01 -7.24 14.67
CA HIS A 129 7.20 -6.42 14.84
C HIS A 129 8.27 -6.74 13.78
N THR A 130 8.53 -8.02 13.53
CA THR A 130 9.44 -8.46 12.46
C THR A 130 8.98 -7.94 11.10
N ASP A 131 7.69 -8.00 10.82
CA ASP A 131 7.09 -7.56 9.57
C ASP A 131 7.34 -6.07 9.34
N LEU A 132 7.04 -5.25 10.34
CA LEU A 132 7.28 -3.81 10.29
C LEU A 132 8.76 -3.50 10.09
N GLN A 133 9.66 -4.11 10.85
CA GLN A 133 11.10 -3.84 10.72
C GLN A 133 11.62 -4.29 9.34
N THR A 134 11.12 -5.41 8.80
CA THR A 134 11.47 -5.88 7.46
C THR A 134 11.05 -4.87 6.40
N ILE A 135 9.84 -4.32 6.49
CA ILE A 135 9.34 -3.30 5.56
C ILE A 135 10.15 -1.99 5.70
N LYS A 136 10.51 -1.57 6.92
CA LYS A 136 11.39 -0.42 7.16
C LYS A 136 12.78 -0.60 6.55
N ILE A 137 13.36 -1.80 6.64
CA ILE A 137 14.63 -2.07 5.98
C ILE A 137 14.47 -2.01 4.45
N ILE A 138 13.41 -2.59 3.88
CA ILE A 138 13.11 -2.47 2.44
C ILE A 138 12.95 -1.01 2.04
N SER A 139 12.37 -0.18 2.90
CA SER A 139 12.16 1.25 2.65
C SER A 139 13.46 2.06 2.62
N THR A 140 14.60 1.48 3.00
CA THR A 140 15.93 2.07 2.78
C THR A 140 16.53 1.73 1.41
N PHE A 141 16.01 0.72 0.71
CA PHE A 141 16.58 0.29 -0.57
C PHE A 141 16.41 1.36 -1.65
N SER A 142 17.32 1.40 -2.63
CA SER A 142 17.05 2.09 -3.90
C SER A 142 15.92 1.37 -4.64
N ALA A 143 15.13 2.08 -5.44
CA ALA A 143 14.04 1.49 -6.20
C ALA A 143 14.46 0.29 -7.09
N ASP A 144 15.69 0.26 -7.59
CA ASP A 144 16.24 -0.88 -8.37
C ASP A 144 16.42 -2.17 -7.57
N ARG A 145 16.56 -2.06 -6.24
CA ARG A 145 16.76 -3.19 -5.34
C ARG A 145 15.45 -3.72 -4.77
N ILE A 146 14.36 -2.97 -4.87
CA ILE A 146 13.03 -3.47 -4.58
C ILE A 146 12.61 -4.39 -5.73
N LYS A 147 12.16 -5.60 -5.39
CA LYS A 147 11.78 -6.67 -6.32
C LYS A 147 10.35 -7.11 -6.06
N ARG A 148 9.79 -7.91 -6.97
CA ARG A 148 8.43 -8.42 -6.86
C ARG A 148 8.17 -9.10 -5.53
N GLN A 149 9.11 -9.93 -5.06
CA GLN A 149 8.99 -10.68 -3.80
C GLN A 149 8.79 -9.77 -2.58
N HIS A 150 9.39 -8.58 -2.56
CA HIS A 150 9.22 -7.62 -1.47
C HIS A 150 7.79 -7.09 -1.38
N ILE A 151 7.16 -6.86 -2.54
CA ILE A 151 5.77 -6.41 -2.58
C ILE A 151 4.81 -7.57 -2.32
N THR A 152 5.13 -8.78 -2.81
CA THR A 152 4.37 -9.99 -2.46
C THR A 152 4.36 -10.20 -0.94
N PHE A 153 5.53 -10.04 -0.29
CA PHE A 153 5.64 -10.05 1.15
C PHE A 153 4.76 -9.00 1.83
N MET A 154 4.75 -7.74 1.36
CA MET A 154 3.85 -6.70 1.88
C MET A 154 2.38 -7.12 1.80
N GLY A 155 1.97 -7.73 0.68
CA GLY A 155 0.62 -8.29 0.54
C GLY A 155 0.31 -9.39 1.56
N THR A 156 1.26 -10.28 1.83
CA THR A 156 1.14 -11.30 2.89
C THR A 156 1.01 -10.67 4.27
N VAL A 157 1.82 -9.65 4.58
CA VAL A 157 1.75 -8.92 5.87
C VAL A 157 0.40 -8.22 6.04
N LEU A 158 -0.12 -7.57 5.00
CA LEU A 158 -1.42 -6.90 5.05
C LEU A 158 -2.58 -7.88 5.32
N LYS A 159 -2.44 -9.15 4.94
CA LYS A 159 -3.42 -10.22 5.19
C LYS A 159 -3.22 -10.92 6.53
N SER A 160 -2.13 -10.67 7.24
CA SER A 160 -1.85 -11.29 8.53
C SER A 160 -2.88 -10.88 9.59
N LYS A 161 -3.28 -11.86 10.42
CA LYS A 161 -4.17 -11.63 11.56
C LYS A 161 -3.55 -10.76 12.64
N SER A 162 -2.22 -10.69 12.67
CA SER A 162 -1.45 -9.94 13.65
C SER A 162 -0.90 -8.63 13.07
N LYS A 163 -1.45 -8.12 11.95
CA LYS A 163 -0.98 -6.89 11.31
C LYS A 163 -0.86 -5.74 12.31
N TYR A 164 0.29 -5.06 12.29
CA TYR A 164 0.51 -3.82 13.03
C TYR A 164 0.13 -2.61 12.17
N GLY A 165 -0.66 -1.67 12.70
CA GLY A 165 -1.17 -0.52 11.92
C GLY A 165 -0.10 0.36 11.27
N ALA A 166 1.12 0.41 11.82
CA ALA A 166 2.22 1.18 11.24
C ALA A 166 2.77 0.59 9.92
N VAL A 167 2.37 -0.63 9.55
CA VAL A 167 2.70 -1.23 8.25
C VAL A 167 2.05 -0.43 7.12
N ASP A 168 0.79 -0.04 7.31
CA ASP A 168 0.00 0.70 6.34
C ASP A 168 0.67 2.05 6.04
N GLU A 169 1.04 2.78 7.09
CA GLU A 169 1.79 4.04 7.00
C GLU A 169 3.09 3.88 6.20
N GLU A 170 3.93 2.91 6.54
CA GLU A 170 5.24 2.71 5.88
C GLU A 170 5.08 2.37 4.39
N ILE A 171 4.06 1.58 4.04
CA ILE A 171 3.74 1.25 2.64
C ILE A 171 3.31 2.51 1.88
N GLY A 172 2.35 3.26 2.42
CA GLY A 172 1.77 4.43 1.76
C GLY A 172 2.73 5.61 1.66
N GLN A 173 3.50 5.88 2.72
CA GLN A 173 4.33 7.09 2.84
C GLN A 173 5.78 6.90 2.44
N THR A 174 6.30 5.67 2.43
CA THR A 174 7.72 5.43 2.09
C THR A 174 7.88 4.56 0.85
N ILE A 175 7.21 3.40 0.78
CA ILE A 175 7.40 2.45 -0.33
C ILE A 175 6.79 2.98 -1.63
N LEU A 176 5.52 3.40 -1.60
CA LEU A 176 4.83 3.92 -2.79
C LEU A 176 5.59 5.09 -3.45
N PRO A 177 5.93 6.20 -2.76
CA PRO A 177 6.66 7.31 -3.39
C PRO A 177 8.00 6.86 -3.96
N LYS A 178 8.72 5.96 -3.28
CA LYS A 178 10.00 5.44 -3.77
C LYS A 178 9.87 4.67 -5.09
N LEU A 179 8.80 3.88 -5.26
CA LEU A 179 8.54 3.21 -6.54
C LEU A 179 8.15 4.19 -7.64
N LEU A 180 7.39 5.24 -7.30
CA LEU A 180 7.01 6.31 -8.22
C LEU A 180 8.23 7.10 -8.69
N ASP A 181 9.08 7.55 -7.76
CA ASP A 181 10.32 8.28 -8.04
C ASP A 181 11.30 7.44 -8.87
N GLY A 182 11.38 6.14 -8.56
CA GLY A 182 12.15 5.16 -9.34
C GLY A 182 11.51 4.71 -10.65
N ARG A 183 10.33 5.25 -10.99
CA ARG A 183 9.51 4.92 -12.18
C ARG A 183 9.31 3.41 -12.38
N LYS A 184 9.07 2.68 -11.29
CA LYS A 184 8.94 1.21 -11.28
C LYS A 184 7.53 0.73 -11.60
N LEU A 185 7.10 0.93 -12.85
CA LEU A 185 5.75 0.62 -13.35
C LEU A 185 5.14 -0.69 -12.80
N GLU A 186 5.77 -1.83 -13.08
CA GLU A 186 5.27 -3.16 -12.69
C GLU A 186 5.21 -3.37 -11.16
N LEU A 187 6.12 -2.75 -10.42
CA LEU A 187 6.12 -2.84 -8.96
C LEU A 187 5.03 -1.94 -8.38
N THR A 188 4.86 -0.73 -8.90
CA THR A 188 3.81 0.21 -8.52
C THR A 188 2.43 -0.38 -8.76
N LEU A 189 2.15 -0.94 -9.94
CA LEU A 189 0.83 -1.52 -10.25
C LEU A 189 0.45 -2.65 -9.29
N ALA A 190 1.39 -3.54 -9.01
CA ALA A 190 1.12 -4.62 -8.06
C ALA A 190 1.10 -4.15 -6.60
N LEU A 191 1.79 -3.05 -6.25
CA LEU A 191 1.60 -2.41 -4.93
C LEU A 191 0.20 -1.81 -4.81
N LEU A 192 -0.27 -1.09 -5.84
CA LEU A 192 -1.64 -0.54 -5.88
C LEU A 192 -2.68 -1.66 -5.80
N THR A 193 -2.42 -2.80 -6.45
CA THR A 193 -3.30 -3.98 -6.38
C THR A 193 -3.49 -4.45 -4.94
N ILE A 194 -2.41 -4.56 -4.15
CA ILE A 194 -2.50 -5.00 -2.75
C ILE A 194 -3.06 -3.89 -1.83
N MET A 195 -2.73 -2.62 -2.08
CA MET A 195 -3.22 -1.49 -1.28
C MET A 195 -4.75 -1.33 -1.39
N LEU A 196 -5.30 -1.55 -2.59
CA LEU A 196 -6.71 -1.35 -2.90
C LEU A 196 -7.54 -2.65 -2.81
N GLU A 197 -6.93 -3.74 -2.39
CA GLU A 197 -7.61 -5.02 -2.27
C GLU A 197 -8.67 -4.96 -1.17
N ILE A 198 -9.87 -5.43 -1.49
CA ILE A 198 -10.97 -5.61 -0.55
C ILE A 198 -11.23 -7.09 -0.31
N GLU A 199 -11.58 -7.41 0.93
CA GLU A 199 -12.02 -8.73 1.36
C GLU A 199 -13.47 -8.68 1.81
N PHE A 200 -14.21 -9.74 1.49
CA PHE A 200 -15.55 -9.94 2.02
C PHE A 200 -15.46 -10.59 3.40
N VAL A 201 -15.92 -9.86 4.41
CA VAL A 201 -16.06 -10.34 5.79
C VAL A 201 -17.51 -10.14 6.17
N GLU A 202 -18.29 -11.20 6.03
CA GLU A 202 -19.74 -11.18 6.18
C GLU A 202 -20.18 -10.41 7.44
N PRO A 203 -21.08 -9.40 7.33
CA PRO A 203 -21.86 -9.00 6.15
C PRO A 203 -21.26 -7.87 5.30
N ASP A 204 -19.99 -7.49 5.50
CA ASP A 204 -19.40 -6.27 4.91
C ASP A 204 -18.14 -6.51 4.07
N LEU A 205 -17.70 -5.47 3.37
CA LEU A 205 -16.42 -5.39 2.68
C LEU A 205 -15.45 -4.58 3.52
N ARG A 206 -14.24 -5.10 3.70
CA ARG A 206 -13.13 -4.40 4.34
C ARG A 206 -11.95 -4.25 3.39
N THR A 207 -11.22 -3.17 3.53
CA THR A 207 -9.90 -2.98 2.91
C THR A 207 -8.84 -3.76 3.69
N LEU A 208 -7.77 -4.20 3.02
CA LEU A 208 -6.61 -4.80 3.69
C LEU A 208 -5.80 -3.75 4.46
N MET A 209 -5.73 -2.55 3.91
CA MET A 209 -5.03 -1.39 4.45
C MET A 209 -6.07 -0.41 5.01
N ASP A 210 -5.77 0.26 6.12
CA ASP A 210 -6.69 1.24 6.71
C ASP A 210 -7.06 2.36 5.72
N ASP A 211 -8.35 2.67 5.64
CA ASP A 211 -8.90 3.64 4.69
C ASP A 211 -8.22 5.01 4.79
N TYR A 212 -7.80 5.43 5.99
CA TYR A 212 -7.06 6.69 6.20
C TYR A 212 -5.73 6.69 5.44
N TRP A 213 -4.97 5.60 5.51
CA TRP A 213 -3.67 5.52 4.85
C TRP A 213 -3.80 5.36 3.34
N ILE A 214 -4.86 4.70 2.87
CA ILE A 214 -5.19 4.67 1.44
C ILE A 214 -5.52 6.08 0.98
N GLU A 215 -6.42 6.79 1.68
CA GLU A 215 -6.80 8.17 1.35
C GLU A 215 -5.57 9.09 1.29
N ASP A 216 -4.74 9.06 2.32
CA ASP A 216 -3.51 9.86 2.43
C ASP A 216 -2.58 9.60 1.24
N ALA A 217 -2.33 8.34 0.92
CA ALA A 217 -1.46 7.93 -0.18
C ALA A 217 -2.02 8.37 -1.55
N LEU A 218 -3.31 8.13 -1.80
CA LEU A 218 -3.93 8.48 -3.09
C LEU A 218 -4.01 9.99 -3.29
N LYS A 219 -4.36 10.77 -2.24
CA LYS A 219 -4.39 12.23 -2.30
C LYS A 219 -3.00 12.83 -2.54
N LYS A 220 -1.97 12.34 -1.85
CA LYS A 220 -0.60 12.84 -2.00
C LYS A 220 0.05 12.45 -3.33
N HIS A 221 -0.22 11.25 -3.82
CA HIS A 221 0.54 10.67 -4.94
C HIS A 221 -0.29 10.45 -6.22
N GLY A 222 -1.58 10.80 -6.24
CA GLY A 222 -2.49 10.53 -7.35
C GLY A 222 -1.99 11.04 -8.71
N HIS A 223 -1.45 12.26 -8.77
CA HIS A 223 -0.88 12.80 -10.01
C HIS A 223 0.37 12.02 -10.49
N ALA A 224 1.24 11.60 -9.56
CA ALA A 224 2.41 10.79 -9.90
C ALA A 224 2.01 9.39 -10.38
N ILE A 225 0.98 8.79 -9.77
CA ILE A 225 0.41 7.52 -10.21
C ILE A 225 -0.18 7.65 -11.63
N ALA A 226 -0.97 8.70 -11.88
CA ALA A 226 -1.57 8.94 -13.18
C ALA A 226 -0.51 9.08 -14.28
N ASN A 227 0.55 9.85 -14.03
CA ASN A 227 1.64 10.05 -14.97
C ASN A 227 2.47 8.79 -15.23
N LEU A 228 2.62 7.91 -14.23
CA LEU A 228 3.38 6.67 -14.40
C LEU A 228 2.54 5.57 -15.07
N CYS A 229 1.28 5.42 -14.66
CA CYS A 229 0.49 4.22 -14.94
C CYS A 229 -1.03 4.43 -14.99
N GLY A 230 -1.50 5.64 -15.33
CA GLY A 230 -2.90 6.05 -15.21
C GLY A 230 -3.96 5.05 -15.66
N VAL A 231 -3.90 4.58 -16.92
CA VAL A 231 -4.90 3.62 -17.45
C VAL A 231 -4.84 2.27 -16.75
N ALA A 232 -3.63 1.71 -16.59
CA ALA A 232 -3.45 0.43 -15.92
C ALA A 232 -3.84 0.49 -14.42
N ALA A 233 -3.60 1.63 -13.76
CA ALA A 233 -4.06 1.86 -12.40
C ALA A 233 -5.60 1.99 -12.34
N ALA A 234 -6.22 2.66 -13.30
CA ALA A 234 -7.68 2.75 -13.38
C ALA A 234 -8.31 1.36 -13.54
N ASP A 235 -7.73 0.48 -14.37
CA ASP A 235 -8.22 -0.90 -14.51
C ASP A 235 -8.21 -1.68 -13.19
N ILE A 236 -7.15 -1.53 -12.38
CA ILE A 236 -7.08 -2.13 -11.04
C ILE A 236 -8.22 -1.61 -10.15
N VAL A 237 -8.45 -0.30 -10.15
CA VAL A 237 -9.45 0.32 -9.28
C VAL A 237 -10.87 -0.05 -9.74
N LEU A 238 -11.13 -0.07 -11.05
CA LEU A 238 -12.41 -0.47 -11.64
C LEU A 238 -12.81 -1.90 -11.26
N VAL A 239 -11.86 -2.83 -11.14
CA VAL A 239 -12.12 -4.19 -10.64
C VAL A 239 -12.68 -4.13 -9.21
N GLN A 240 -12.15 -3.27 -8.35
CA GLN A 240 -12.63 -3.14 -6.96
C GLN A 240 -14.00 -2.45 -6.92
N ILE A 241 -14.23 -1.42 -7.73
CA ILE A 241 -15.54 -0.75 -7.82
C ILE A 241 -16.63 -1.74 -8.24
N ARG A 242 -16.37 -2.59 -9.24
CA ARG A 242 -17.32 -3.64 -9.66
C ARG A 242 -17.63 -4.62 -8.54
N LYS A 243 -16.61 -5.11 -7.82
CA LYS A 243 -16.81 -5.99 -6.65
C LYS A 243 -17.69 -5.34 -5.59
N ILE A 244 -17.48 -4.05 -5.27
CA ILE A 244 -18.32 -3.32 -4.32
C ILE A 244 -19.75 -3.25 -4.84
N ALA A 245 -19.94 -2.90 -6.11
CA ALA A 245 -21.26 -2.77 -6.72
C ALA A 245 -22.03 -4.11 -6.78
N ASP A 246 -21.33 -5.22 -7.01
CA ASP A 246 -21.90 -6.57 -7.04
C ASP A 246 -22.37 -7.04 -5.66
N VAL A 247 -21.57 -6.78 -4.61
CA VAL A 247 -21.89 -7.20 -3.24
C VAL A 247 -22.92 -6.27 -2.60
N ASN A 248 -22.73 -4.96 -2.75
CA ASN A 248 -23.60 -3.95 -2.17
C ASN A 248 -23.62 -2.67 -3.02
N ARG A 249 -24.48 -2.68 -4.05
CA ARG A 249 -24.69 -1.53 -4.94
C ARG A 249 -24.97 -0.21 -4.21
N PHE A 250 -25.59 -0.26 -3.02
CA PHE A 250 -25.92 0.95 -2.27
C PHE A 250 -24.67 1.72 -1.84
N LYS A 251 -23.51 1.07 -1.69
CA LYS A 251 -22.24 1.76 -1.38
C LYS A 251 -21.78 2.72 -2.48
N VAL A 252 -22.21 2.49 -3.73
CA VAL A 252 -21.84 3.32 -4.89
C VAL A 252 -23.01 4.12 -5.46
N ASP A 253 -24.24 3.63 -5.30
CA ASP A 253 -25.44 4.30 -5.83
C ASP A 253 -25.74 5.64 -5.12
N PHE A 254 -25.30 5.81 -3.87
CA PHE A 254 -25.49 7.05 -3.10
C PHE A 254 -24.43 8.13 -3.35
N ILE A 255 -23.44 7.87 -4.22
CA ILE A 255 -22.48 8.90 -4.61
C ILE A 255 -23.24 9.95 -5.44
N GLU A 256 -23.37 11.18 -4.93
CA GLU A 256 -24.17 12.22 -5.59
C GLU A 256 -23.60 12.62 -6.95
N ARG A 257 -22.28 12.84 -7.02
CA ARG A 257 -21.55 13.18 -8.25
C ARG A 257 -20.15 12.59 -8.23
N VAL A 258 -19.64 12.17 -9.39
CA VAL A 258 -18.25 11.74 -9.53
C VAL A 258 -17.31 12.95 -9.52
N GLU A 259 -16.50 13.08 -8.47
CA GLU A 259 -15.46 14.12 -8.35
C GLU A 259 -14.15 13.64 -8.99
N SER A 260 -13.43 14.51 -9.73
CA SER A 260 -12.12 14.19 -10.33
C SER A 260 -10.95 14.92 -9.65
N ASP A 261 -11.24 15.79 -8.68
CA ASP A 261 -10.28 16.46 -7.81
C ASP A 261 -10.36 15.90 -6.38
N LEU A 262 -9.44 14.99 -6.06
CA LEU A 262 -9.35 14.35 -4.75
C LEU A 262 -9.24 15.33 -3.58
N SER A 263 -8.72 16.54 -3.79
CA SER A 263 -8.57 17.53 -2.72
C SER A 263 -9.91 18.06 -2.20
N ARG A 264 -11.00 17.89 -2.98
CA ARG A 264 -12.36 18.31 -2.62
C ARG A 264 -13.10 17.28 -1.78
N LEU A 265 -12.60 16.05 -1.69
CA LEU A 265 -13.20 15.03 -0.86
C LEU A 265 -12.93 15.33 0.61
N SER A 266 -14.00 15.45 1.39
CA SER A 266 -13.94 15.59 2.85
C SER A 266 -14.37 14.29 3.51
N HIS A 267 -13.43 13.56 4.10
CA HIS A 267 -13.65 12.28 4.78
C HIS A 267 -14.46 11.29 3.93
N PRO A 268 -14.04 11.02 2.68
CA PRO A 268 -14.75 10.10 1.80
C PRO A 268 -14.77 8.70 2.41
N ASN A 269 -15.87 7.98 2.21
CA ASN A 269 -15.82 6.53 2.41
C ASN A 269 -14.97 5.89 1.31
N TYR A 270 -14.55 4.63 1.51
CA TYR A 270 -13.69 3.93 0.55
C TYR A 270 -14.25 3.90 -0.88
N ALA A 271 -15.57 3.68 -1.06
CA ALA A 271 -16.19 3.61 -2.37
C ALA A 271 -16.12 4.95 -3.12
N GLU A 272 -16.44 6.05 -2.41
CA GLU A 272 -16.32 7.41 -2.94
C GLU A 272 -14.87 7.76 -3.28
N LEU A 273 -13.92 7.38 -2.42
CA LEU A 273 -12.49 7.60 -2.64
C LEU A 273 -12.00 6.93 -3.93
N ILE A 274 -12.31 5.64 -4.14
CA ILE A 274 -11.81 4.91 -5.31
C ILE A 274 -12.52 5.32 -6.61
N VAL A 275 -13.81 5.68 -6.56
CA VAL A 275 -14.53 6.26 -7.70
C VAL A 275 -13.88 7.57 -8.13
N SER A 276 -13.63 8.45 -7.17
CA SER A 276 -13.02 9.76 -7.42
C SER A 276 -11.56 9.64 -7.87
N PHE A 277 -10.82 8.68 -7.31
CA PHE A 277 -9.46 8.37 -7.74
C PHE A 277 -9.41 7.86 -9.17
N THR A 278 -10.32 6.96 -9.56
CA THR A 278 -10.43 6.49 -10.96
C THR A 278 -10.70 7.65 -11.91
N SER A 279 -11.61 8.54 -11.54
CA SER A 279 -11.91 9.75 -12.30
C SER A 279 -10.70 10.68 -12.42
N ALA A 280 -9.97 10.90 -11.32
CA ALA A 280 -8.73 11.68 -11.31
C ALA A 280 -7.65 11.07 -12.24
N LEU A 281 -7.50 9.74 -12.26
CA LEU A 281 -6.58 9.05 -13.16
C LEU A 281 -6.91 9.34 -14.64
N PHE A 282 -8.18 9.27 -15.02
CA PHE A 282 -8.59 9.61 -16.39
C PHE A 282 -8.42 11.09 -16.70
N ARG A 283 -8.72 11.99 -15.77
CA ARG A 283 -8.51 13.44 -15.95
C ARG A 283 -7.06 13.80 -16.28
N PHE A 284 -6.09 13.12 -15.68
CA PHE A 284 -4.66 13.37 -15.93
C PHE A 284 -4.09 12.58 -17.12
N ALA A 285 -4.77 11.54 -17.59
CA ALA A 285 -4.33 10.76 -18.73
C ALA A 285 -4.51 11.52 -20.05
N ALA A 286 -3.71 11.16 -21.07
CA ALA A 286 -3.89 11.71 -22.41
C ALA A 286 -5.21 11.18 -23.02
N PRO A 287 -6.04 12.03 -23.65
CA PRO A 287 -7.35 11.62 -24.18
C PRO A 287 -7.28 10.39 -25.09
N ASP A 288 -6.33 10.38 -26.04
CA ASP A 288 -6.14 9.28 -26.99
C ASP A 288 -5.81 7.95 -26.30
N SER A 289 -5.20 7.99 -25.11
CA SER A 289 -4.85 6.79 -24.35
C SER A 289 -6.02 6.18 -23.58
N ILE A 290 -7.10 6.94 -23.36
CA ILE A 290 -8.27 6.51 -22.58
C ILE A 290 -9.52 6.29 -23.41
N GLU A 291 -9.56 6.75 -24.67
CA GLU A 291 -10.75 6.72 -25.51
C GLU A 291 -11.39 5.32 -25.60
N GLN A 292 -10.59 4.30 -25.90
CA GLN A 292 -11.08 2.92 -26.00
C GLN A 292 -11.62 2.43 -24.65
N THR A 293 -10.93 2.75 -23.55
CA THR A 293 -11.37 2.38 -22.19
C THR A 293 -12.71 3.05 -21.88
N VAL A 294 -12.82 4.37 -22.08
CA VAL A 294 -14.06 5.13 -21.87
C VAL A 294 -15.21 4.55 -22.69
N GLN A 295 -14.98 4.20 -23.96
CA GLN A 295 -15.99 3.57 -24.81
C GLN A 295 -16.50 2.24 -24.24
N VAL A 296 -15.63 1.44 -23.63
CA VAL A 296 -16.02 0.19 -22.95
C VAL A 296 -16.82 0.49 -21.68
N LEU A 297 -16.38 1.48 -20.88
CA LEU A 297 -17.04 1.84 -19.62
C LEU A 297 -18.45 2.40 -19.82
N LEU A 298 -18.72 3.10 -20.92
CA LEU A 298 -20.07 3.55 -21.29
C LEU A 298 -21.08 2.41 -21.43
N LYS A 299 -20.62 1.19 -21.69
CA LYS A 299 -21.46 -0.02 -21.86
C LYS A 299 -21.50 -0.91 -20.63
N ASP A 300 -20.84 -0.51 -19.53
CA ASP A 300 -20.76 -1.31 -18.31
C ASP A 300 -22.15 -1.42 -17.64
N PRO A 301 -22.53 -2.58 -17.06
CA PRO A 301 -23.82 -2.74 -16.39
C PRO A 301 -24.01 -1.84 -15.16
N HIS A 302 -22.93 -1.51 -14.45
CA HIS A 302 -23.00 -0.69 -13.24
C HIS A 302 -23.06 0.80 -13.59
N ALA A 303 -24.09 1.49 -13.11
CA ALA A 303 -24.28 2.91 -13.41
C ALA A 303 -23.07 3.75 -12.98
N ILE A 304 -22.49 3.48 -11.80
CA ILE A 304 -21.30 4.21 -11.33
C ILE A 304 -20.11 4.15 -12.30
N ILE A 305 -19.93 3.03 -12.99
CA ILE A 305 -18.84 2.88 -13.97
C ILE A 305 -19.12 3.73 -15.22
N ARG A 306 -20.38 3.74 -15.69
CA ARG A 306 -20.80 4.65 -16.77
C ARG A 306 -20.62 6.10 -16.36
N ARG A 307 -20.98 6.48 -15.13
CA ARG A 307 -20.80 7.85 -14.59
C ARG A 307 -19.33 8.29 -14.60
N ILE A 308 -18.39 7.41 -14.24
CA ILE A 308 -16.94 7.69 -14.38
C ILE A 308 -16.58 7.96 -15.85
N ALA A 309 -17.15 7.21 -16.80
CA ALA A 309 -16.92 7.42 -18.22
C ALA A 309 -17.44 8.79 -18.69
N PHE A 310 -18.66 9.19 -18.28
CA PHE A 310 -19.19 10.53 -18.56
C PHE A 310 -18.31 11.62 -17.95
N LYS A 311 -17.81 11.43 -16.72
CA LYS A 311 -16.89 12.40 -16.11
C LYS A 311 -15.59 12.55 -16.91
N ALA A 312 -15.03 11.45 -17.41
CA ALA A 312 -13.87 11.50 -18.30
C ALA A 312 -14.16 12.24 -19.62
N ILE A 313 -15.35 12.07 -20.20
CA ILE A 313 -15.79 12.83 -21.37
C ILE A 313 -15.91 14.32 -21.01
N THR A 314 -16.51 14.68 -19.88
CA THR A 314 -16.61 16.07 -19.43
C THR A 314 -15.24 16.71 -19.25
N ASP A 315 -14.28 16.01 -18.64
CA ASP A 315 -12.95 16.54 -18.38
C ASP A 315 -12.10 16.65 -19.67
N HIS A 316 -12.36 15.80 -20.68
CA HIS A 316 -11.66 15.78 -21.99
C HIS A 316 -12.59 16.04 -23.18
N TYR A 317 -13.54 16.96 -23.02
CA TYR A 317 -14.69 17.09 -23.93
C TYR A 317 -14.30 17.27 -25.40
N ASN A 318 -13.34 18.14 -25.70
CA ASN A 318 -12.91 18.40 -27.08
C ASN A 318 -12.44 17.14 -27.82
N ASN A 319 -11.87 16.18 -27.10
CA ASN A 319 -11.34 14.94 -27.66
C ASN A 319 -12.38 13.82 -27.64
N LEU A 320 -13.16 13.72 -26.56
CA LEU A 320 -14.03 12.57 -26.31
C LEU A 320 -15.53 12.84 -26.56
N LYS A 321 -15.95 14.07 -26.91
CA LYS A 321 -17.39 14.39 -27.10
C LYS A 321 -18.09 13.50 -28.12
N HIS A 322 -17.36 13.01 -29.11
CA HIS A 322 -17.91 12.11 -30.11
C HIS A 322 -18.51 10.83 -29.47
N LEU A 323 -17.96 10.34 -28.35
CA LEU A 323 -18.48 9.20 -27.61
C LEU A 323 -19.84 9.48 -26.96
N PHE A 324 -20.08 10.72 -26.55
CA PHE A 324 -21.37 11.16 -26.02
C PHE A 324 -22.44 11.22 -27.11
N TRP A 325 -22.09 11.80 -28.26
CA TRP A 325 -23.06 12.05 -29.34
C TRP A 325 -23.44 10.82 -30.14
N ILE A 326 -22.59 9.79 -30.19
CA ILE A 326 -22.92 8.50 -30.82
C ILE A 326 -23.74 7.56 -29.90
N TRP A 327 -24.13 8.02 -28.71
CA TRP A 327 -24.89 7.22 -27.77
C TRP A 327 -26.21 6.74 -28.39
N GLU A 328 -26.46 5.42 -28.30
CA GLU A 328 -27.69 4.83 -28.81
C GLU A 328 -28.86 5.11 -27.85
N GLY A 329 -29.81 5.94 -28.29
CA GLY A 329 -31.01 6.30 -27.53
C GLY A 329 -30.90 7.66 -26.85
N ASN A 330 -31.75 7.87 -25.84
CA ASN A 330 -31.76 9.10 -25.05
C ASN A 330 -31.02 8.87 -23.73
N PRO A 331 -29.81 9.44 -23.53
CA PRO A 331 -29.05 9.25 -22.30
C PRO A 331 -29.76 9.86 -21.07
N LEU A 332 -30.66 10.84 -21.26
CA LEU A 332 -31.48 11.43 -20.19
C LEU A 332 -32.52 10.45 -19.60
N ASN A 333 -32.77 9.31 -20.26
CA ASN A 333 -33.69 8.29 -19.75
C ASN A 333 -33.10 7.49 -18.58
N ASP A 334 -31.78 7.45 -18.41
CA ASP A 334 -31.15 6.80 -17.25
C ASP A 334 -30.95 7.84 -16.14
N VAL A 335 -31.93 7.91 -15.23
CA VAL A 335 -31.92 8.85 -14.08
C VAL A 335 -30.63 8.77 -13.26
N ARG A 336 -29.94 7.62 -13.25
CA ARG A 336 -28.68 7.47 -12.51
C ARG A 336 -27.49 8.18 -13.15
N LEU A 337 -27.61 8.58 -14.42
CA LEU A 337 -26.58 9.33 -15.16
C LEU A 337 -26.84 10.83 -15.14
N GLU A 338 -28.00 11.26 -14.64
CA GLU A 338 -28.44 12.67 -14.65
C GLU A 338 -27.39 13.62 -14.07
N PRO A 339 -26.74 13.36 -12.91
CA PRO A 339 -25.78 14.31 -12.35
C PRO A 339 -24.60 14.61 -13.27
N GLU A 340 -24.05 13.59 -13.95
CA GLU A 340 -22.90 13.75 -14.85
C GLU A 340 -23.29 14.26 -16.23
N ILE A 341 -24.48 13.90 -16.75
CA ILE A 341 -24.97 14.45 -18.02
C ILE A 341 -25.30 15.93 -17.86
N THR A 342 -25.97 16.30 -16.76
CA THR A 342 -26.27 17.70 -16.44
C THR A 342 -24.98 18.51 -16.31
N GLU A 343 -23.96 18.01 -15.59
CA GLU A 343 -22.66 18.68 -15.49
C GLU A 343 -21.99 18.86 -16.86
N LEU A 344 -22.01 17.82 -17.72
CA LEU A 344 -21.44 17.87 -19.07
C LEU A 344 -22.10 18.98 -19.89
N ILE A 345 -23.43 19.03 -19.90
CA ILE A 345 -24.21 20.03 -20.64
C ILE A 345 -23.98 21.43 -20.07
N GLU A 346 -24.04 21.60 -18.75
CA GLU A 346 -23.81 22.90 -18.10
C GLU A 346 -22.41 23.45 -18.36
N THR A 347 -21.41 22.58 -18.38
CA THR A 347 -20.01 22.96 -18.58
C THR A 347 -19.74 23.33 -20.04
N HIS A 348 -20.29 22.57 -20.99
CA HIS A 348 -19.88 22.63 -22.40
C HIS A 348 -20.93 23.19 -23.36
N ASN A 349 -22.13 23.60 -22.90
CA ASN A 349 -23.20 24.11 -23.78
C ASN A 349 -22.76 25.22 -24.75
N HIS A 350 -21.83 26.07 -24.34
CA HIS A 350 -21.31 27.18 -25.15
C HIS A 350 -20.47 26.72 -26.35
N THR A 351 -20.11 25.42 -26.39
CA THR A 351 -19.34 24.79 -27.47
C THR A 351 -20.21 24.00 -28.44
N PHE A 352 -21.51 23.88 -28.17
CA PHE A 352 -22.40 23.05 -28.97
C PHE A 352 -22.74 23.70 -30.30
N ASP A 353 -22.77 22.90 -31.35
CA ASP A 353 -23.31 23.31 -32.64
C ASP A 353 -24.84 23.22 -32.70
N GLU A 354 -25.43 23.70 -33.80
CA GLU A 354 -26.89 23.71 -33.98
C GLU A 354 -27.51 22.31 -33.96
N ASN A 355 -26.81 21.30 -34.48
CA ASN A 355 -27.31 19.91 -34.48
C ASN A 355 -27.25 19.31 -33.07
N GLU A 356 -26.15 19.55 -32.36
CA GLU A 356 -25.96 19.13 -30.97
C GLU A 356 -27.03 19.75 -30.05
N MET A 357 -27.37 21.04 -30.24
CA MET A 357 -28.46 21.70 -29.52
C MET A 357 -29.84 21.10 -29.86
N GLU A 358 -30.12 20.86 -31.14
CA GLU A 358 -31.39 20.26 -31.57
C GLU A 358 -31.56 18.85 -30.98
N GLN A 359 -30.50 18.05 -30.97
CA GLN A 359 -30.51 16.70 -30.39
C GLN A 359 -30.82 16.72 -28.90
N ILE A 360 -30.26 17.67 -28.14
CA ILE A 360 -30.59 17.83 -26.70
C ILE A 360 -32.05 18.21 -26.51
N LEU A 361 -32.59 19.14 -27.31
CA LEU A 361 -34.01 19.53 -27.21
C LEU A 361 -34.92 18.34 -27.48
N GLN A 362 -34.62 17.54 -28.51
CA GLN A 362 -35.36 16.30 -28.81
C GLN A 362 -35.30 15.31 -27.64
N TRP A 363 -34.15 15.17 -26.99
CA TRP A 363 -34.02 14.34 -25.79
C TRP A 363 -34.85 14.85 -24.62
N ILE A 364 -34.92 16.16 -24.39
CA ILE A 364 -35.72 16.78 -23.31
C ILE A 364 -37.23 16.62 -23.59
N GLU A 365 -37.66 16.84 -24.83
CA GLU A 365 -39.07 16.69 -25.22
C GLU A 365 -39.53 15.23 -25.07
N ALA A 366 -38.65 14.27 -25.39
CA ALA A 366 -38.95 12.84 -25.27
C ALA A 366 -39.07 12.35 -23.81
N THR A 367 -38.44 13.01 -22.83
CA THR A 367 -38.54 12.64 -21.40
C THR A 367 -39.75 13.25 -20.68
N GLN A 368 -40.46 14.21 -21.29
CA GLN A 368 -41.65 14.85 -20.71
C GLN A 368 -42.96 14.09 -20.97
N HIS A 369 -42.88 12.93 -21.65
CA HIS A 369 -43.99 12.02 -21.94
C HIS A 369 -43.79 10.68 -21.20
#